data_AF-Q98DF4-F1
#
_entry.id   AF-Q98DF4-F1
#
_cell.length_a   1.000
_cell.length_b   1.000
_cell.length_c   1.000
_cell.angle_alpha   90.00
_cell.angle_beta   90.00
_cell.angle_gamma   90.00
#
_symmetry.space_group_name_H-M   'P 1'
#
loop_
_entity.id
_entity.type
_entity.pdbx_description
1 polymer ?
#
loop_
_entity_poly.entity_id
_entity_poly.type
_entity_poly.pdbx_seq_one_letter_code
_entity_poly.pdbx_strand_id
1 'polypeptide(L)' 'MTDEPETTYLVSVYENPHWRTVLTTNDKAKALAWAREIGDNVRIEEITPKPNKR' A
#
# COMPACT_ATOMS: atom_id res chain seq x y z
N MET A 1 -23.20 4.02 -10.08
CA MET A 1 -21.85 4.25 -9.51
C MET A 1 -21.25 2.87 -9.33
N THR A 2 -20.37 2.45 -10.24
CA THR A 2 -19.71 1.15 -10.14
C THR A 2 -18.69 1.28 -9.03
N ASP A 3 -18.99 0.72 -7.86
CA ASP A 3 -18.03 0.56 -6.76
C ASP A 3 -17.08 -0.58 -7.18
N GLU A 4 -16.28 -0.33 -8.22
CA GLU A 4 -15.23 -1.26 -8.59
C GLU A 4 -14.18 -1.18 -7.48
N PRO A 5 -13.78 -2.32 -6.90
CA PRO A 5 -12.85 -2.30 -5.80
C PRO A 5 -11.50 -1.76 -6.27
N GLU A 6 -11.21 -0.49 -5.98
CA GLU A 6 -9.92 0.12 -6.29
C GLU A 6 -8.82 -0.58 -5.47
N THR A 7 -7.93 -1.27 -6.17
CA THR A 7 -6.74 -1.88 -5.58
C THR A 7 -5.90 -0.79 -4.91
N THR A 8 -5.82 -0.85 -3.59
CA THR A 8 -5.02 0.07 -2.78
C THR A 8 -3.71 -0.61 -2.40
N TYR A 9 -2.59 0.01 -2.72
CA TYR A 9 -1.26 -0.39 -2.30
C TYR A 9 -0.89 0.31 -1.00
N LEU A 10 -0.64 -0.48 0.05
CA LEU A 10 -0.08 -0.02 1.32
C LEU A 10 1.44 -0.20 1.28
N VAL A 11 2.18 0.88 1.51
CA VAL A 11 3.63 0.87 1.67
C VAL A 11 3.94 1.12 3.14
N SER A 12 4.57 0.14 3.78
CA SER A 12 4.83 0.09 5.21
C SER A 12 6.32 0.21 5.47
N VAL A 13 6.74 1.29 6.11
CA VAL A 13 8.15 1.58 6.41
C VAL A 13 8.41 1.27 7.86
N TYR A 14 9.40 0.43 8.15
CA TYR A 14 9.82 0.04 9.49
C TYR A 14 11.09 0.80 9.87
N GLU A 15 10.94 1.96 10.52
CA GLU A 15 12.10 2.71 11.03
C GLU A 15 12.68 2.03 12.28
N ASN A 16 11.79 1.53 13.15
CA ASN A 16 12.13 0.82 14.37
C ASN A 16 11.18 -0.38 14.55
N PRO A 17 11.50 -1.37 15.41
CA PRO A 17 10.67 -2.56 15.62
C PRO A 17 9.21 -2.29 15.99
N HIS A 18 8.91 -1.10 16.52
CA HIS A 18 7.58 -0.70 16.99
C HIS A 18 7.07 0.58 16.30
N TRP A 19 7.86 1.16 15.39
CA TRP A 19 7.48 2.37 14.66
C TRP A 19 7.34 2.04 13.17
N ARG A 20 6.12 2.18 12.67
CA ARG A 20 5.79 1.95 11.26
C ARG A 20 5.06 3.14 10.67
N THR A 21 5.59 3.68 9.57
CA THR A 21 4.90 4.67 8.74
C THR A 21 4.16 3.95 7.63
N VAL A 22 2.88 4.26 7.42
CA VAL A 22 2.05 3.66 6.37
C VAL A 22 1.68 4.71 5.33
N LEU A 23 2.07 4.48 4.08
CA LEU A 23 1.66 5.26 2.93
C LEU A 23 0.65 4.45 2.11
N THR A 24 -0.39 5.09 1.60
CA THR A 24 -1.41 4.44 0.77
C THR A 24 -1.44 5.08 -0.61
N THR A 25 -1.57 4.25 -1.65
CA THR A 25 -1.75 4.74 -3.03
C THR A 25 -2.49 3.72 -3.88
N ASN A 26 -3.28 4.18 -4.84
CA ASN A 26 -3.95 3.30 -5.82
C ASN A 26 -3.05 3.04 -7.05
N ASP A 27 -1.83 3.62 -7.08
CA ASP A 27 -0.88 3.48 -8.16
C ASP A 27 0.28 2.56 -7.75
N LYS A 28 0.37 1.39 -8.41
CA LYS A 28 1.43 0.41 -8.20
C LYS A 28 2.82 0.95 -8.49
N ALA A 29 2.98 1.73 -9.56
CA ALA A 29 4.27 2.28 -9.96
C ALA A 29 4.77 3.26 -8.91
N LYS A 30 3.87 4.07 -8.35
CA LYS A 30 4.17 4.99 -7.24
C LYS A 30 4.55 4.24 -5.96
N ALA A 31 3.84 3.18 -5.61
CA ALA A 31 4.18 2.34 -4.47
C ALA A 31 5.57 1.70 -4.59
N LEU A 32 5.92 1.21 -5.79
CA LEU A 32 7.23 0.64 -6.07
C LEU A 32 8.34 1.70 -6.07
N ALA A 33 8.06 2.90 -6.57
CA ALA A 33 9.01 4.03 -6.54
C ALA A 33 9.36 4.40 -5.09
N TRP A 34 8.36 4.56 -4.23
CA TRP A 34 8.58 4.82 -2.80
C TRP A 34 9.37 3.70 -2.12
N ALA A 35 9.05 2.43 -2.40
CA ALA A 35 9.81 1.33 -1.84
C ALA A 35 11.29 1.36 -2.26
N ARG A 36 11.57 1.72 -3.51
CA ARG A 36 12.96 1.89 -4.00
C ARG A 36 13.68 3.07 -3.35
N GLU A 37 12.98 4.19 -3.13
CA GLU A 37 13.55 5.37 -2.46
C GLU A 37 13.85 5.12 -0.99
N ILE A 38 13.02 4.31 -0.32
CA ILE A 38 13.12 4.03 1.11
C ILE A 38 14.13 2.91 1.42
N GLY A 39 14.23 1.90 0.54
CA GLY A 39 15.17 0.77 0.69
C GLY A 39 14.62 -0.40 1.50
N ASP A 40 15.50 -1.17 2.14
CA ASP A 40 15.20 -2.53 2.64
C ASP A 40 14.15 -2.61 3.77
N ASN A 41 13.84 -1.50 4.42
CA ASN A 41 12.92 -1.44 5.56
C ASN A 41 11.44 -1.27 5.15
N VAL A 42 11.10 -1.53 3.89
CA VAL A 42 9.76 -1.30 3.34
C VAL A 42 9.04 -2.60 2.97
N ARG A 43 7.73 -2.66 3.20
CA ARG A 43 6.83 -3.72 2.72
C ARG A 43 5.67 -3.14 1.95
N ILE A 44 5.39 -3.67 0.76
CA ILE A 44 4.20 -3.32 -0.01
C ILE A 44 3.14 -4.41 0.16
N GLU A 45 1.95 -4.02 0.58
CA GLU A 45 0.76 -4.86 0.66
C GLU A 45 -0.26 -4.40 -0.38
N GLU A 46 -0.83 -5.32 -1.14
CA GLU A 46 -1.89 -5.03 -2.10
C GLU A 46 -3.24 -5.39 -1.46
N ILE A 47 -4.08 -4.38 -1.23
CA ILE A 47 -5.42 -4.55 -0.68
C ILE A 47 -6.43 -4.29 -1.78
N THR A 48 -7.04 -5.35 -2.28
CA THR A 48 -8.23 -5.25 -3.12
C THR A 48 -9.45 -5.44 -2.22
N PRO A 49 -10.28 -4.40 -1.99
CA PRO A 49 -11.46 -4.57 -1.16
C PRO A 49 -12.37 -5.62 -1.79
N LYS A 50 -12.88 -6.55 -0.98
CA LYS A 50 -13.87 -7.51 -1.49
C LYS A 50 -15.13 -6.73 -1.83
N PRO A 51 -15.73 -6.92 -3.02
CA PRO A 51 -16.98 -6.25 -3.36
C PRO A 51 -18.02 -6.61 -2.30
N ASN A 52 -18.53 -5.60 -1.61
CA ASN A 52 -19.56 -5.78 -0.60
C ASN A 52 -20.84 -6.16 -1.34
N LYS A 53 -21.16 -7.45 -1.40
CA LYS A 53 -22.44 -7.93 -1.95
C LYS A 53 -23.55 -7.47 -0.99
N ARG A 54 -24.10 -6.28 -1.24
CA ARG A 54 -25.40 -5.87 -0.72
C ARG A 54 -26.52 -6.50 -1.53
#